data_AF-A0AAW4N714-F1
#
_entry.id   AF-A0AAW4N714-F1
#
_cell.length_a   1.000
_cell.length_b   1.000
_cell.length_c   1.000
_cell.angle_alpha   90.00
_cell.angle_beta   90.00
_cell.angle_gamma   90.00
#
_symmetry.space_group_name_H-M   'P 1'
#
loop_
_entity.id
_entity.type
_entity.pdbx_description
1 polymer ?
#
loop_
_entity_poly.entity_id
_entity_poly.type
_entity_poly.pdbx_seq_one_letter_code
_entity_poly.pdbx_strand_id
1 'polypeptide(L)'
;KVTTPKALSMSDFIKIRDAELPEDKPRLSVSRDMFLFACYAGTAFIDTVSITKANVKVLEDGDKWLVYNRKKTGTLARVKLLPEALELMAKYEDGARDTLFPLLSTNRVRIDLITICKLAETS
;
A
#
# COMPACT_ATOMS: atom_id res chain seq x y z
N LYS A 1 23.23 -17.34 8.99
CA LYS A 1 22.69 -16.41 10.03
C LYS A 1 21.22 -16.16 9.73
N VAL A 2 20.30 -16.73 10.52
CA VAL A 2 18.89 -16.33 10.47
C VAL A 2 18.81 -14.97 11.16
N THR A 3 18.53 -13.92 10.40
CA THR A 3 18.31 -12.58 10.95
C THR A 3 16.84 -12.47 11.33
N THR A 4 16.56 -11.94 12.52
CA THR A 4 15.18 -11.63 12.91
C THR A 4 14.62 -10.64 11.90
N PRO A 5 13.43 -10.89 11.30
CA PRO A 5 12.80 -9.94 10.41
C PRO A 5 12.66 -8.59 11.12
N LYS A 6 13.24 -7.53 10.54
CA LYS A 6 13.12 -6.19 11.10
C LYS A 6 11.70 -5.70 10.86
N ALA A 7 10.93 -5.56 11.93
CA ALA A 7 9.60 -4.95 11.89
C ALA A 7 9.71 -3.42 11.92
N LEU A 8 8.74 -2.74 11.29
CA LEU A 8 8.62 -1.29 11.39
C LEU A 8 8.00 -0.93 12.74
N SER A 9 8.58 0.04 13.46
CA SER A 9 7.99 0.55 14.70
C SER A 9 6.78 1.44 14.38
N MET A 10 5.86 1.59 15.34
CA MET A 10 4.72 2.50 15.17
C MET A 10 5.16 3.96 14.97
N SER A 11 6.25 4.39 15.62
CA SER A 11 6.82 5.71 15.42
C SER A 11 7.33 5.91 13.99
N ASP A 12 8.01 4.92 13.42
CA ASP A 12 8.51 5.03 12.04
C ASP A 12 7.36 4.99 11.03
N PHE A 13 6.31 4.22 11.31
CA PHE A 13 5.09 4.21 10.50
C PHE A 13 4.45 5.61 10.44
N ILE A 14 4.28 6.26 11.59
CA ILE A 14 3.72 7.61 11.68
C ILE A 14 4.61 8.62 10.93
N LYS A 15 5.94 8.55 11.10
CA LYS A 15 6.88 9.39 10.36
C LYS A 15 6.76 9.23 8.85
N ILE A 16 6.66 8.00 8.35
CA ILE A 16 6.49 7.75 6.92
C ILE A 16 5.14 8.28 6.43
N ARG A 17 4.07 8.07 7.22
CA ARG A 17 2.70 8.52 6.89
C ARG A 17 2.64 10.05 6.75
N ASP A 18 3.20 10.74 7.73
CA ASP A 18 3.08 12.20 7.87
C ASP A 18 4.25 12.95 7.21
N ALA A 19 5.18 12.24 6.55
CA ALA A 19 6.31 12.86 5.87
C ALA A 19 5.84 13.89 4.84
N GLU A 20 6.41 15.10 4.92
CA GLU A 20 6.28 16.11 3.89
C GLU A 20 7.11 15.71 2.67
N LEU A 21 6.45 15.58 1.52
CA LEU A 21 7.07 15.11 0.29
C LEU A 21 7.18 16.26 -0.72
N PRO A 22 8.33 16.39 -1.41
CA PRO A 22 8.50 17.42 -2.43
C PRO A 22 7.45 17.32 -3.55
N GLU A 23 6.82 18.44 -3.89
CA GLU A 23 5.78 18.51 -4.94
C GLU A 23 6.31 18.15 -6.33
N ASP A 24 7.60 18.39 -6.59
CA ASP A 24 8.29 18.02 -7.83
C ASP A 24 8.48 16.49 -7.99
N LYS A 25 8.14 15.71 -6.96
CA LYS A 25 8.29 14.25 -6.94
C LYS A 25 6.99 13.54 -6.56
N PRO A 26 5.90 13.68 -7.35
CA PRO A 26 4.59 13.09 -7.06
C PRO A 26 4.62 11.56 -6.89
N ARG A 27 5.61 10.91 -7.53
CA ARG A 27 5.88 9.48 -7.41
C ARG A 27 6.20 9.02 -5.98
N LEU A 28 6.82 9.87 -5.15
CA LEU A 28 7.08 9.52 -3.74
C LEU A 28 5.77 9.37 -2.98
N SER A 29 4.80 10.25 -3.23
CA SER A 29 3.46 10.16 -2.65
C SER A 29 2.77 8.86 -3.04
N VAL A 30 2.86 8.45 -4.31
CA VAL A 30 2.33 7.16 -4.77
C VAL A 30 2.98 6.00 -4.02
N SER A 31 4.31 5.98 -3.93
CA SER A 31 5.04 4.92 -3.23
C SER A 31 4.72 4.84 -1.73
N ARG A 32 4.61 6.00 -1.06
CA ARG A 32 4.17 6.07 0.34
C ARG A 32 2.77 5.52 0.50
N ASP A 33 1.84 5.98 -0.33
CA ASP A 33 0.43 5.64 -0.20
C ASP A 33 0.17 4.16 -0.53
N MET A 34 0.87 3.59 -1.51
CA MET A 34 0.84 2.14 -1.78
C MET A 34 1.36 1.33 -0.59
N PHE A 35 2.41 1.82 0.09
CA PHE A 35 2.92 1.19 1.30
C PHE A 35 1.92 1.27 2.45
N LEU A 36 1.33 2.44 2.70
CA LEU A 36 0.31 2.63 3.73
C LEU A 36 -0.91 1.75 3.47
N PHE A 37 -1.40 1.69 2.23
CA PHE A 37 -2.47 0.78 1.85
C PHE A 37 -2.12 -0.67 2.16
N ALA A 38 -0.90 -1.10 1.84
CA ALA A 38 -0.47 -2.47 2.14
C ALA A 38 -0.45 -2.76 3.65
N CYS A 39 -0.11 -1.77 4.48
CA CYS A 39 -0.19 -1.86 5.93
C CYS A 39 -1.63 -1.93 6.45
N TYR A 40 -2.52 -1.06 5.96
CA TYR A 40 -3.93 -1.04 6.40
C TYR A 40 -4.72 -2.26 5.92
N ALA A 41 -4.44 -2.74 4.71
CA ALA A 41 -5.11 -3.91 4.12
C ALA A 41 -4.39 -5.24 4.39
N GLY A 42 -3.28 -5.24 5.15
CA GLY A 42 -2.53 -6.45 5.50
C GLY A 42 -2.04 -7.26 4.29
N THR A 43 -1.81 -6.60 3.15
CA THR A 43 -1.42 -7.28 1.90
C THR A 43 0.10 -7.35 1.77
N ALA A 44 0.62 -8.44 1.18
CA ALA A 44 2.00 -8.42 0.73
C ALA A 44 2.14 -7.41 -0.41
N PHE A 45 3.24 -6.66 -0.45
CA PHE A 45 3.42 -5.60 -1.46
C PHE A 45 3.31 -6.13 -2.91
N ILE A 46 3.78 -7.35 -3.16
CA ILE A 46 3.67 -8.00 -4.47
C ILE A 46 2.23 -8.25 -4.91
N ASP A 47 1.31 -8.41 -3.95
CA ASP A 47 -0.11 -8.50 -4.21
C ASP A 47 -0.68 -7.10 -4.47
N THR A 48 -0.32 -6.10 -3.66
CA THR A 48 -0.76 -4.69 -3.76
C THR A 48 -0.60 -4.14 -5.17
N VAL A 49 0.54 -4.40 -5.83
CA VAL A 49 0.82 -3.92 -7.20
C VAL A 49 -0.07 -4.56 -8.28
N SER A 50 -0.79 -5.63 -7.96
CA SER A 50 -1.64 -6.38 -8.89
C SER A 50 -3.10 -6.49 -8.50
N ILE A 51 -3.47 -5.95 -7.34
CA ILE A 51 -4.86 -5.93 -6.92
C ILE A 51 -5.62 -4.97 -7.84
N THR A 52 -6.77 -5.45 -8.30
CA THR A 52 -7.65 -4.75 -9.22
C THR A 52 -8.97 -4.38 -8.54
N LYS A 53 -9.74 -3.48 -9.17
CA LYS A 53 -11.09 -3.14 -8.74
C LYS A 53 -12.00 -4.36 -8.63
N ALA A 54 -11.81 -5.36 -9.50
CA ALA A 54 -12.57 -6.61 -9.46
C ALA A 54 -12.32 -7.45 -8.20
N ASN A 55 -11.20 -7.25 -7.50
CA ASN A 55 -10.91 -7.89 -6.22
C ASN A 55 -11.64 -7.23 -5.04
N VAL A 56 -12.19 -6.03 -5.22
CA VAL A 56 -12.95 -5.34 -4.18
C VAL A 56 -14.41 -5.76 -4.27
N LYS A 57 -14.96 -6.26 -3.17
CA LYS A 57 -16.34 -6.76 -3.06
C LYS A 57 -17.03 -6.15 -1.87
N VAL A 58 -18.32 -5.86 -2.00
CA VAL A 58 -19.18 -5.63 -0.83
C VAL A 58 -19.70 -7.00 -0.39
N LEU A 59 -19.50 -7.35 0.88
CA LEU A 59 -19.98 -8.62 1.44
C LEU A 59 -21.28 -8.42 2.24
N GLU A 60 -21.75 -9.49 2.88
CA GLU A 60 -23.03 -9.53 3.61
C GLU A 60 -23.11 -8.51 4.77
N ASP A 61 -21.96 -8.09 5.31
CA ASP A 61 -21.89 -7.04 6.34
C ASP A 61 -22.06 -5.62 5.77
N GLY A 62 -22.17 -5.47 4.44
CA GLY A 62 -22.27 -4.19 3.76
C GLY A 62 -20.93 -3.47 3.60
N ASP A 63 -19.84 -4.04 4.14
CA ASP A 63 -18.51 -3.44 4.07
C ASP A 63 -17.75 -3.88 2.83
N LYS A 64 -16.73 -3.10 2.47
CA LYS A 64 -15.83 -3.43 1.37
C LYS A 64 -14.73 -4.35 1.85
N TRP A 65 -14.56 -5.44 1.12
CA TRP A 65 -13.54 -6.45 1.34
C TRP A 65 -12.68 -6.62 0.11
N LEU A 66 -11.41 -6.88 0.36
CA LEU A 66 -10.46 -7.30 -0.65
C LEU A 66 -10.41 -8.83 -0.69
N VAL A 67 -10.79 -9.40 -1.84
CA VAL A 67 -10.87 -10.85 -2.08
C VAL A 67 -10.05 -11.22 -3.31
N TYR A 68 -8.95 -11.95 -3.09
CA TYR A 68 -7.99 -12.28 -4.16
C TYR A 68 -7.15 -13.52 -3.82
N ASN A 69 -6.55 -14.17 -4.81
CA ASN A 69 -5.58 -15.24 -4.59
C ASN A 69 -4.18 -14.64 -4.42
N ARG A 70 -3.53 -14.95 -3.29
CA ARG A 70 -2.17 -14.45 -3.02
C ARG A 70 -1.20 -14.95 -4.08
N LYS A 71 -0.37 -14.06 -4.64
CA LYS A 71 0.59 -14.44 -5.67
C LYS A 71 1.61 -15.46 -5.18
N LYS A 72 2.02 -15.34 -3.91
CA LYS A 72 3.09 -16.20 -3.36
C LYS A 72 2.67 -17.65 -3.14
N THR A 73 1.43 -17.86 -2.68
CA THR A 73 0.96 -19.16 -2.18
C THR A 73 -0.24 -19.70 -2.96
N GLY A 74 -0.87 -18.90 -3.81
CA GLY A 74 -2.11 -19.26 -4.51
C GLY A 74 -3.36 -19.30 -3.63
N THR A 75 -3.21 -19.13 -2.31
CA THR A 75 -4.31 -19.22 -1.35
C THR A 75 -5.22 -18.00 -1.43
N LEU A 76 -6.52 -18.22 -1.30
CA LEU A 76 -7.51 -17.15 -1.22
C LEU A 76 -7.30 -16.32 0.06
N ALA A 77 -7.12 -15.01 -0.12
CA ALA A 77 -7.12 -14.02 0.95
C ALA A 77 -8.42 -13.23 0.92
N ARG A 78 -8.95 -12.95 2.12
CA ARG A 78 -10.09 -12.07 2.37
C ARG A 78 -9.71 -11.10 3.46
N VAL A 79 -9.70 -9.81 3.17
CA VAL A 79 -9.35 -8.77 4.14
C VAL A 79 -10.36 -7.64 4.09
N LYS A 80 -10.90 -7.25 5.25
CA LYS A 80 -11.80 -6.11 5.37
C LYS A 80 -11.02 -4.83 5.15
N LEU A 81 -11.51 -3.94 4.30
CA LEU A 81 -10.84 -2.67 4.03
C LEU A 81 -11.19 -1.65 5.11
N LEU A 82 -10.17 -1.13 5.77
CA LEU A 82 -10.30 -0.05 6.74
C LEU A 82 -10.61 1.29 6.03
N PRO A 83 -11.22 2.26 6.72
CA PRO A 83 -11.51 3.58 6.16
C PRO A 83 -10.28 4.23 5.50
N GLU A 84 -9.11 4.16 6.13
CA GLU A 84 -7.86 4.73 5.60
C GLU A 84 -7.42 4.05 4.29
N ALA A 85 -7.65 2.74 4.15
CA ALA A 85 -7.40 2.03 2.90
C ALA A 85 -8.37 2.48 1.79
N LEU A 86 -9.63 2.74 2.15
CA LEU A 86 -10.65 3.23 1.21
C LEU A 86 -10.37 4.66 0.75
N GLU A 87 -9.90 5.54 1.64
CA GLU A 87 -9.48 6.90 1.30
C GLU A 87 -8.33 6.90 0.29
N LEU A 88 -7.32 6.06 0.52
CA LEU A 88 -6.21 5.89 -0.42
C LEU A 88 -6.69 5.35 -1.78
N MET A 89 -7.63 4.40 -1.79
CA MET A 89 -8.21 3.93 -3.05
C MET A 89 -8.94 5.05 -3.80
N ALA A 90 -9.75 5.85 -3.10
CA ALA A 90 -10.48 6.95 -3.71
C ALA A 90 -9.54 8.02 -4.30
N LYS A 91 -8.44 8.33 -3.60
CA LYS A 91 -7.41 9.27 -4.05
C LYS A 91 -6.80 8.89 -5.42
N TYR A 92 -6.66 7.59 -5.69
CA TYR A 92 -6.08 7.07 -6.93
C TYR A 92 -7.12 6.44 -7.85
N GLU A 93 -8.41 6.75 -7.68
CA GLU A 93 -9.45 6.25 -8.58
C GLU A 93 -9.23 6.78 -10.00
N ASP A 94 -9.20 5.86 -10.97
CA ASP A 94 -8.92 6.17 -12.37
C ASP A 94 -9.74 5.23 -13.26
N GLY A 95 -10.68 5.78 -14.01
CA GLY A 95 -11.59 5.01 -14.88
C GLY A 95 -10.90 4.26 -16.02
N ALA A 96 -9.69 4.67 -16.41
CA ALA A 96 -8.93 4.02 -17.48
C ALA A 96 -8.08 2.83 -16.99
N ARG A 97 -7.98 2.63 -15.67
CA ARG A 97 -7.07 1.66 -15.06
C ARG A 97 -7.81 0.65 -14.19
N ASP A 98 -7.45 -0.63 -14.33
CA ASP A 98 -8.05 -1.72 -13.56
C ASP A 98 -7.43 -1.91 -12.17
N THR A 99 -6.14 -1.58 -12.01
CA THR A 99 -5.44 -1.69 -10.72
C THR A 99 -5.97 -0.63 -9.74
N LEU A 100 -5.80 -0.86 -8.43
CA LEU A 100 -6.15 0.17 -7.44
C LEU A 100 -5.18 1.36 -7.45
N PHE A 101 -3.88 1.10 -7.59
CA PHE A 101 -2.84 2.13 -7.59
C PHE A 101 -2.05 2.17 -8.92
N PRO A 102 -1.47 3.32 -9.29
CA PRO A 102 -0.56 3.41 -10.43
C PRO A 102 0.54 2.34 -10.34
N LEU A 103 0.89 1.75 -11.48
CA LEU A 103 1.86 0.67 -11.53
C LEU A 103 3.26 1.18 -11.17
N LEU A 104 3.76 0.75 -10.02
CA LEU A 104 5.14 0.92 -9.61
C LEU A 104 5.77 -0.45 -9.37
N SER A 105 7.01 -0.63 -9.80
CA SER A 105 7.75 -1.86 -9.52
C SER A 105 8.10 -1.93 -8.03
N THR A 106 8.15 -3.15 -7.48
CA THR A 106 8.54 -3.38 -6.09
C THR A 106 9.89 -2.76 -5.74
N ASN A 107 10.86 -2.81 -6.67
CA ASN A 107 12.15 -2.18 -6.47
C ASN A 107 12.05 -0.65 -6.41
N ARG A 108 11.19 -0.05 -7.24
CA ARG A 108 10.98 1.39 -7.26
C ARG A 108 10.39 1.89 -5.94
N VAL A 109 9.36 1.22 -5.43
CA VAL A 109 8.75 1.58 -4.15
C VAL A 109 9.72 1.37 -2.99
N ARG A 110 10.54 0.32 -3.01
CA ARG A 110 11.61 0.12 -2.02
C ARG A 110 12.58 1.31 -1.99
N ILE A 111 13.05 1.75 -3.15
CA ILE A 111 13.98 2.90 -3.25
C ILE A 111 13.31 4.17 -2.71
N ASP A 112 12.04 4.39 -3.05
CA ASP A 112 11.32 5.56 -2.59
C ASP A 112 11.08 5.57 -1.10
N LEU A 113 10.72 4.44 -0.51
CA LEU A 113 10.56 4.34 0.93
C LEU A 113 11.87 4.66 1.66
N ILE A 114 13.02 4.24 1.11
CA ILE A 114 14.33 4.64 1.68
C ILE A 114 14.51 6.16 1.57
N THR A 115 14.14 6.78 0.45
CA THR A 115 14.20 8.24 0.30
C THR A 115 13.25 8.94 1.27
N ILE A 116 12.02 8.45 1.42
CA ILE A 116 11.00 9.00 2.33
C ILE A 116 11.47 8.91 3.77
N CYS A 117 12.00 7.76 4.21
CA CYS A 117 12.55 7.62 5.57
C CYS A 117 13.65 8.65 5.85
N LYS A 118 14.55 8.88 4.90
CA LYS A 118 15.61 9.91 5.06
C LYS A 118 15.03 11.31 5.20
N LEU A 119 14.01 11.64 4.42
CA LEU A 119 13.33 12.94 4.51
C LEU A 119 12.60 13.10 5.85
N ALA A 120 11.91 12.05 6.30
CA ALA A 120 11.17 12.02 7.56
C ALA A 120 12.04 12.00 8.82
N GLU A 121 13.31 11.61 8.71
CA GLU A 121 14.31 11.72 9.78
C GLU A 121 14.98 13.11 9.83
N THR A 122 14.89 13.87 8.72
CA THR A 122 15.47 15.21 8.60
C THR A 122 14.46 16.31 8.95
N SER A 123 13.18 15.95 9.15
CA SER A 123 12.07 16.86 9.46
C SER A 123 11.72 16.88 10.95
#